data_AF-A0A931WVW1-F1
#
_entry.id   AF-A0A931WVW1-F1
#
_cell.length_a   1.000
_cell.length_b   1.000
_cell.length_c   1.000
_cell.angle_alpha   90.00
_cell.angle_beta   90.00
_cell.angle_gamma   90.00
#
_symmetry.space_group_name_H-M   'P 1'
#
loop_
_entity.id
_entity.type
_entity.pdbx_description
1 polymer ?
#
loop_
_entity_poly.entity_id
_entity_poly.type
_entity_poly.pdbx_seq_one_letter_code
_entity_poly.pdbx_strand_id
1 'polypeptide(L)' 'MANLARIGKRFNLNWGKKEDHPVKFSALLALREALIQEKYEECAEIIAIAKEFGARDREIYYLLEDPRRRP' A
#
# COMPACT_ATOMS: atom_id res chain seq x y z
N MET A 1 -7.79 13.19 -12.95
CA MET A 1 -6.75 13.36 -11.92
C MET A 1 -7.35 13.02 -10.55
N ALA A 2 -7.08 11.83 -10.03
CA ALA A 2 -7.70 11.35 -8.79
C ALA A 2 -7.08 12.06 -7.57
N ASN A 3 -7.94 12.61 -6.72
CA ASN A 3 -7.57 13.38 -5.54
C ASN A 3 -6.96 12.46 -4.45
N LEU A 4 -5.64 12.50 -4.31
CA LEU A 4 -4.84 11.66 -3.40
C LEU A 4 -5.31 11.76 -1.93
N ALA A 5 -5.90 12.89 -1.52
CA ALA A 5 -6.38 13.12 -0.15
C ALA A 5 -7.57 12.22 0.25
N ARG A 6 -8.36 11.73 -0.71
CA ARG A 6 -9.57 10.96 -0.42
C ARG A 6 -9.30 9.50 -0.08
N ILE A 7 -8.15 8.97 -0.52
CA ILE A 7 -7.76 7.57 -0.29
C ILE A 7 -7.30 7.39 1.15
N GLY A 8 -6.48 8.31 1.68
CA GLY A 8 -5.93 8.20 3.04
C GLY A 8 -6.99 8.11 4.15
N LYS A 9 -8.12 8.80 4.00
CA LYS A 9 -9.24 8.75 4.95
C LYS A 9 -9.96 7.40 5.01
N ARG A 10 -9.94 6.62 3.93
CA ARG A 10 -10.69 5.35 3.83
C ARG A 10 -9.95 4.16 4.44
N PHE A 11 -8.65 4.28 4.60
CA PHE A 11 -7.76 3.19 5.03
C PHE A 11 -7.20 3.39 6.45
N ASN A 12 -7.67 4.39 7.21
CA ASN A 12 -7.21 4.67 8.59
C ASN A 12 -5.67 4.68 8.74
N LEU A 13 -4.98 5.10 7.69
CA LEU A 13 -3.54 5.21 7.63
C LEU A 13 -3.18 6.59 8.17
N ASN A 14 -2.46 6.63 9.28
CA ASN A 14 -1.98 7.89 9.87
C ASN A 14 -0.77 8.38 9.06
N TRP A 15 -1.03 9.02 7.92
CA TRP A 15 -0.05 9.60 6.98
C TRP A 15 0.73 10.81 7.53
N GLY A 16 0.93 10.87 8.86
CA GLY A 16 1.33 12.08 9.58
C GLY A 16 2.66 11.99 10.32
N LYS A 17 3.49 10.97 10.10
CA LYS A 17 4.86 10.98 10.62
C LYS A 17 5.81 11.52 9.55
N LYS A 18 6.57 12.56 9.91
CA LYS A 18 7.53 13.31 9.08
C LYS A 18 8.66 12.45 8.43
N GLU A 19 8.67 11.14 8.63
CA GLU A 19 9.72 10.21 8.20
C GLU A 19 9.21 9.16 7.20
N ASP A 20 7.97 9.25 6.71
CA ASP A 20 7.50 8.33 5.68
C ASP A 20 8.17 8.67 4.34
N HIS A 21 9.11 7.81 3.92
CA HIS A 21 9.84 7.94 2.67
C HIS A 21 8.86 7.98 1.48
N PRO A 22 8.96 8.94 0.55
CA PRO A 22 8.02 9.04 -0.57
C PRO A 22 7.97 7.75 -1.41
N VAL A 23 9.10 7.02 -1.47
CA VAL A 23 9.20 5.74 -2.18
C VAL A 23 8.41 4.62 -1.50
N LYS A 24 8.32 4.61 -0.16
CA LYS A 24 7.48 3.67 0.57
C LYS A 24 6.02 3.83 0.15
N PHE A 25 5.56 5.09 0.10
CA PHE A 25 4.19 5.38 -0.29
C PHE A 25 3.89 4.94 -1.72
N SER A 26 4.77 5.28 -2.67
CA SER A 26 4.60 4.88 -4.07
C SER A 26 4.63 3.36 -4.23
N ALA A 27 5.50 2.65 -3.49
CA ALA A 27 5.57 1.19 -3.54
C ALA A 27 4.28 0.54 -2.98
N LEU A 28 3.77 1.00 -1.84
CA LEU A 28 2.50 0.50 -1.30
C LEU A 28 1.30 0.80 -2.21
N LEU A 29 1.31 1.96 -2.90
CA LEU A 29 0.29 2.29 -3.89
C LEU A 29 0.38 1.37 -5.12
N ALA A 30 1.58 1.14 -5.64
CA ALA A 30 1.82 0.22 -6.75
C ALA A 30 1.40 -1.20 -6.39
N LEU A 31 1.66 -1.65 -5.16
CA LEU A 31 1.28 -2.97 -4.67
C LEU A 31 -0.24 -3.13 -4.70
N ARG A 32 -0.96 -2.11 -4.22
CA ARG A 32 -2.43 -2.10 -4.28
C ARG A 32 -2.94 -2.19 -5.72
N GLU A 33 -2.33 -1.47 -6.64
CA GLU A 33 -2.73 -1.50 -8.05
C GLU A 33 -2.44 -2.85 -8.70
N ALA A 34 -1.29 -3.44 -8.42
CA ALA A 34 -0.92 -4.78 -8.88
C ALA A 34 -1.91 -5.84 -8.36
N LEU A 35 -2.29 -5.77 -7.08
CA LEU A 35 -3.30 -6.65 -6.48
C LEU A 35 -4.68 -6.50 -7.14
N ILE A 36 -5.11 -5.28 -7.45
CA ILE A 36 -6.38 -5.01 -8.14
C ILE A 36 -6.36 -5.54 -9.58
N GLN A 37 -5.20 -5.52 -10.23
CA GLN A 37 -4.99 -5.99 -11.60
C GLN A 37 -4.62 -7.48 -11.67
N GLU A 38 -4.62 -8.19 -10.54
CA GLU A 38 -4.26 -9.61 -10.45
C GLU A 38 -2.83 -9.92 -10.95
N LYS A 39 -1.93 -8.93 -10.87
CA LYS A 39 -0.52 -9.02 -11.27
C LYS A 39 0.35 -9.54 -10.11
N TYR A 40 0.11 -10.78 -9.71
CA TYR A 40 0.78 -11.36 -8.53
C TYR A 40 2.30 -11.51 -8.70
N GLU A 41 2.77 -11.68 -9.94
CA GLU A 41 4.21 -11.78 -10.24
C GLU A 41 4.97 -10.51 -9.87
N GLU A 42 4.37 -9.33 -10.10
CA GLU A 42 4.95 -8.03 -9.78
C GLU A 42 4.89 -7.73 -8.27
N CYS A 43 3.96 -8.36 -7.53
CA CYS A 43 3.74 -8.06 -6.11
C CYS A 43 4.96 -8.36 -5.24
N ALA A 44 5.73 -9.41 -5.55
CA ALA A 44 6.90 -9.79 -4.76
C ALA A 44 8.01 -8.71 -4.81
N GLU A 45 8.28 -8.19 -5.99
CA GLU A 45 9.25 -7.11 -6.20
C GLU A 45 8.79 -5.82 -5.53
N ILE A 46 7.51 -5.46 -5.69
CA ILE A 46 6.96 -4.25 -5.09
C ILE A 46 6.99 -4.33 -3.55
N ILE A 47 6.72 -5.50 -2.97
CA ILE A 47 6.85 -5.73 -1.52
C ILE A 47 8.30 -5.56 -1.06
N ALA A 48 9.28 -6.08 -1.81
CA ALA A 48 10.70 -5.94 -1.48
C ALA A 48 11.11 -4.46 -1.45
N ILE A 49 10.73 -3.70 -2.48
CA ILE A 49 10.96 -2.24 -2.56
C ILE A 49 10.29 -1.54 -1.37
N ALA A 50 9.01 -1.83 -1.10
CA ALA A 50 8.31 -1.20 0.02
C ALA A 50 9.03 -1.42 1.35
N LYS A 51 9.50 -2.66 1.60
CA LYS A 51 10.25 -3.02 2.82
C LYS A 51 11.60 -2.30 2.92
N GLU A 52 12.32 -2.17 1.81
CA GLU A 52 13.59 -1.43 1.76
C GLU A 52 13.42 0.03 2.21
N PHE A 53 12.30 0.66 1.87
CA PHE A 53 11.95 2.01 2.29
C PHE A 53 11.15 2.08 3.60
N GLY A 54 11.14 1.01 4.38
CA GLY A 54 10.60 1.00 5.75
C GLY A 54 9.11 0.66 5.87
N ALA A 55 8.51 0.05 4.85
CA ALA A 55 7.18 -0.54 5.00
C ALA A 55 7.21 -1.71 5.99
N ARG A 56 6.27 -1.70 6.92
CA ARG A 56 6.09 -2.76 7.90
C ARG A 56 5.16 -3.82 7.34
N ASP A 57 5.32 -5.06 7.77
CA ASP A 57 4.45 -6.17 7.35
C ASP A 57 2.97 -5.87 7.59
N ARG A 58 2.61 -5.24 8.71
CA ARG A 58 1.22 -4.82 9.00
C ARG A 58 0.61 -3.92 7.91
N GLU A 59 1.42 -3.06 7.28
CA GLU A 59 0.95 -2.15 6.23
C GLU A 59 0.70 -2.92 4.93
N ILE A 60 1.53 -3.93 4.65
CA ILE A 60 1.35 -4.85 3.52
C ILE A 60 0.14 -5.76 3.75
N TYR A 61 0.00 -6.34 4.95
CA TYR A 61 -1.14 -7.17 5.30
C TYR A 61 -2.47 -6.41 5.19
N TYR A 62 -2.50 -5.14 5.59
CA TYR A 62 -3.71 -4.31 5.45
C TYR A 62 -4.12 -4.08 3.99
N LEU A 63 -3.18 -4.16 3.04
CA LEU A 63 -3.49 -4.13 1.60
C LEU A 63 -4.05 -5.46 1.09
N LEU A 64 -3.73 -6.57 1.75
CA LEU A 64 -4.23 -7.92 1.43
C LEU A 64 -5.58 -8.22 2.09
N GLU A 65 -5.83 -7.59 3.25
CA GLU A 65 -7.13 -7.61 3.92
C GLU A 65 -8.12 -6.76 3.11
N ASP A 66 -8.75 -7.36 2.10
CA ASP A 66 -9.83 -6.71 1.37
C ASP A 66 -10.96 -6.35 2.34
N PRO A 67 -11.29 -5.06 2.58
CA PRO A 67 -12.42 -4.69 3.43
C PRO A 67 -13.77 -5.13 2.87
N ARG A 68 -13.82 -5.68 1.64
CA ARG A 68 -14.99 -6.31 1.02
C ARG A 68 -15.05 -7.82 1.21
N ARG A 69 -13.98 -8.48 1.65
CA ARG A 69 -14.03 -9.89 2.07
C ARG A 69 -14.91 -9.98 3.33
N ARG A 70 -16.19 -10.28 3.14
CA ARG A 70 -17.01 -10.91 4.19
C ARG A 70 -16.68 -12.40 4.21
N PRO A 71 -16.65 -13.05 5.38
CA PRO A 71 -16.50 -14.50 5.47
C PRO A 71 -17.57 -15.23 4.66
#